data_AF-A0A1D6LAB2-F1
#
_entry.id   AF-A0A1D6LAB2-F1
#
_cell.length_a   1.000
_cell.length_b   1.000
_cell.length_c   1.000
_cell.angle_alpha   90.00
_cell.angle_beta   90.00
_cell.angle_gamma   90.00
#
_symmetry.space_group_name_H-M   'P 1'
#
loop_
_entity.id
_entity.type
_entity.pdbx_description
1 polymer ?
#
loop_
_entity_poly.entity_id
_entity_poly.type
_entity_poly.pdbx_seq_one_letter_code
_entity_poly.pdbx_strand_id
1 'polypeptide(L)'
;MFIPFCLFMFFCIHSGTGALAIFLRKAFEVNITTSDYDDGEIEKNISYNCRANALDVLPHIRHTWGDPFPVCTPNWDIVIASDILLYVKQYDNLVKTVSFLLNEYKQKDHKSGCITITDKSGTF
;
A
#
# COMPACT_ATOMS: atom_id res chain seq x y z
N MET A 1 -12.36 15.41 -3.42
CA MET A 1 -12.69 14.02 -3.02
C MET A 1 -11.38 13.27 -2.98
N PHE A 2 -10.91 12.92 -1.78
CA PHE A 2 -9.59 12.33 -1.54
C PHE A 2 -9.74 10.81 -1.52
N ILE A 3 -9.07 10.10 -2.43
CA ILE A 3 -9.03 8.64 -2.48
C ILE A 3 -7.55 8.21 -2.35
N PRO A 4 -7.10 7.66 -1.21
CA PRO A 4 -5.72 7.21 -1.02
C PRO A 4 -5.48 5.78 -1.55
N PHE A 5 -4.83 5.64 -2.71
CA PHE A 5 -4.38 4.33 -3.20
C PHE A 5 -2.99 3.94 -2.65
N CYS A 6 -2.76 2.66 -2.34
CA CYS A 6 -1.40 2.10 -2.36
C CYS A 6 -1.17 1.57 -3.76
N LEU A 7 0.08 1.59 -4.20
CA LEU A 7 0.48 0.71 -5.28
C LEU A 7 1.55 -0.22 -4.72
N PHE A 8 1.20 -1.47 -4.46
CA PHE A 8 2.18 -2.53 -4.23
C PHE A 8 2.84 -2.97 -5.53
N MET A 9 3.51 -2.03 -6.18
CA MET A 9 4.24 -2.32 -7.40
C MET A 9 5.46 -3.17 -7.05
N PHE A 10 5.28 -4.48 -7.06
CA PHE A 10 6.32 -5.43 -6.73
C PHE A 10 6.57 -6.36 -7.93
N PHE A 11 7.72 -6.12 -8.55
CA PHE A 11 8.41 -7.01 -9.47
C PHE A 11 7.82 -7.18 -10.88
N CYS A 12 7.87 -6.14 -11.71
CA CYS A 12 8.33 -6.36 -13.08
C CYS A 12 9.82 -6.06 -13.13
N ILE A 13 10.51 -6.54 -14.15
CA ILE A 13 11.85 -6.06 -14.59
C ILE A 13 11.93 -4.51 -14.70
N HIS A 14 10.81 -3.80 -14.58
CA HIS A 14 10.60 -2.35 -14.59
C HIS A 14 10.10 -1.75 -13.25
N SER A 15 10.12 -2.49 -12.13
CA SER A 15 9.69 -2.00 -10.80
C SER A 15 10.75 -1.15 -10.13
N GLY A 16 12.03 -1.56 -10.25
CA GLY A 16 13.16 -0.76 -9.79
C GLY A 16 13.21 0.64 -10.41
N THR A 17 12.52 0.86 -11.54
CA THR A 17 12.45 2.17 -12.20
C THR A 17 11.22 3.00 -11.82
N GLY A 18 10.19 2.43 -11.18
CA GLY A 18 8.99 3.19 -10.82
C GLY A 18 7.95 3.34 -11.95
N ALA A 19 8.11 2.67 -13.10
CA ALA A 19 7.42 3.03 -14.34
C ALA A 19 5.88 2.98 -14.27
N LEU A 20 5.29 1.90 -13.73
CA LEU A 20 3.83 1.77 -13.61
C LEU A 20 3.26 2.80 -12.62
N ALA A 21 3.96 3.08 -11.53
CA ALA A 21 3.58 4.12 -10.57
C ALA A 21 3.59 5.51 -11.20
N ILE A 22 4.63 5.83 -11.96
CA ILE A 22 4.77 7.09 -12.70
C ILE A 22 3.63 7.23 -13.72
N PHE A 23 3.34 6.17 -14.49
CA PHE A 23 2.24 6.18 -15.46
C PHE A 23 0.89 6.45 -14.79
N LEU A 24 0.57 5.70 -13.73
CA LEU A 24 -0.70 5.87 -13.02
C LEU A 24 -0.83 7.26 -12.39
N ARG A 25 0.26 7.81 -11.84
CA ARG A 25 0.29 9.17 -11.31
C ARG A 25 0.03 10.22 -12.40
N LYS A 26 0.62 10.06 -13.60
CA LYS A 26 0.45 11.01 -14.71
C LYS A 26 -0.90 10.89 -15.41
N ALA A 27 -1.41 9.68 -15.58
CA ALA A 27 -2.62 9.44 -16.35
C ALA A 27 -3.89 9.70 -15.53
N PHE A 28 -3.87 9.43 -14.23
CA PHE A 28 -5.07 9.45 -13.38
C PHE A 28 -4.95 10.34 -12.15
N GLU A 29 -3.80 11.00 -11.92
CA GLU A 29 -3.55 11.89 -10.77
C GLU A 29 -3.82 11.25 -9.39
N VAL A 30 -3.71 9.93 -9.32
CA VAL A 30 -3.96 9.16 -8.09
C VAL A 30 -2.80 9.27 -7.11
N ASN A 31 -3.08 9.17 -5.81
CA ASN A 31 -2.04 9.07 -4.77
C ASN A 31 -1.47 7.66 -4.79
N ILE A 32 -0.15 7.55 -4.91
CA ILE A 32 0.54 6.27 -5.02
C ILE A 32 1.65 6.22 -3.99
N THR A 33 1.64 5.17 -3.18
CA THR A 33 2.80 4.74 -2.39
C THR A 33 3.37 3.50 -3.02
N THR A 34 4.66 3.52 -3.35
CA THR A 34 5.39 2.37 -3.92
C THR A 34 6.01 1.54 -2.79
N SER A 35 6.22 0.24 -3.02
CA SER A 35 6.97 -0.60 -2.11
C SER A 35 7.79 -1.60 -2.92
N ASP A 36 9.06 -1.76 -2.58
CA ASP A 36 9.95 -2.76 -3.19
C ASP A 36 10.90 -3.30 -2.10
N TYR A 37 11.76 -4.25 -2.46
CA TYR A 37 12.75 -4.87 -1.57
C TYR A 37 13.59 -3.81 -0.84
N ASP A 38 14.04 -4.10 0.38
CA ASP A 38 14.85 -3.15 1.17
C ASP A 38 16.26 -2.98 0.60
N ASP A 39 16.34 -2.21 -0.48
CA ASP A 39 17.55 -1.77 -1.16
C ASP A 39 17.45 -0.28 -1.46
N GLY A 40 18.39 0.50 -0.91
CA GLY A 40 18.43 1.94 -1.08
C GLY A 40 18.67 2.40 -2.52
N GLU A 41 19.21 1.55 -3.40
CA GLU A 41 19.38 1.88 -4.82
C GLU A 41 18.04 1.89 -5.58
N ILE A 42 17.08 1.06 -5.15
CA ILE A 42 15.73 1.03 -5.76
C ILE A 42 15.02 2.35 -5.50
N GLU A 43 15.02 2.83 -4.25
CA GLU A 43 14.39 4.10 -3.88
C GLU A 43 15.00 5.29 -4.65
N LYS A 44 16.34 5.30 -4.79
CA LYS A 44 17.05 6.32 -5.58
C LYS A 44 16.65 6.27 -7.05
N ASN A 45 16.56 5.09 -7.64
CA ASN A 45 16.20 4.93 -9.04
C ASN A 45 14.76 5.36 -9.31
N ILE A 46 13.81 4.99 -8.43
CA ILE A 46 12.42 5.47 -8.50
C ILE A 46 12.38 7.01 -8.42
N SER A 47 13.11 7.59 -7.46
CA SER A 47 13.20 9.05 -7.29
C SER A 47 13.77 9.75 -8.52
N TYR A 48 14.82 9.19 -9.11
CA TYR A 48 15.42 9.68 -10.34
C TYR A 48 14.42 9.66 -11.50
N ASN A 49 13.71 8.55 -11.70
CA ASN A 49 12.75 8.41 -12.79
C ASN A 49 11.50 9.27 -12.60
N CYS A 50 11.06 9.52 -11.36
CA CYS A 50 10.00 10.49 -11.07
C CYS A 50 10.41 11.89 -11.56
N ARG A 51 11.61 12.35 -11.19
CA ARG A 51 12.15 13.65 -11.63
C ARG A 51 12.31 13.73 -13.14
N ALA A 52 12.82 12.66 -13.76
CA ALA A 52 12.94 12.58 -15.22
C ALA A 52 11.58 12.68 -15.94
N ASN A 53 10.48 12.34 -15.27
CA ASN A 53 9.12 12.43 -15.79
C ASN A 53 8.35 13.69 -15.34
N ALA A 54 9.05 14.67 -14.73
CA ALA A 54 8.50 15.89 -14.15
C ALA A 54 7.42 15.62 -13.08
N LEU A 55 7.65 14.60 -12.25
CA LEU A 55 6.83 14.28 -11.09
C LEU A 55 7.59 14.51 -9.79
N ASP A 56 6.84 14.86 -8.74
CA ASP A 56 7.32 14.77 -7.38
C ASP A 56 7.71 13.33 -7.05
N VAL A 57 8.69 13.18 -6.16
CA VAL A 57 9.14 11.86 -5.70
C VAL A 57 7.98 11.18 -4.98
N LEU A 58 7.61 9.99 -5.47
CA LEU A 58 6.57 9.19 -4.87
C LEU A 58 7.04 8.62 -3.51
N PRO A 59 6.17 8.55 -2.49
CA PRO A 59 6.50 7.86 -1.26
C PRO A 59 6.85 6.39 -1.54
N HIS A 60 7.91 5.91 -0.90
CA HIS A 60 8.45 4.57 -1.08
C HIS A 60 8.58 3.86 0.27
N ILE A 61 8.08 2.62 0.33
CA ILE A 61 8.18 1.76 1.50
C ILE A 61 9.14 0.61 1.17
N ARG A 62 10.30 0.62 1.81
CA ARG A 62 11.24 -0.49 1.77
C ARG A 62 10.69 -1.65 2.57
N HIS A 63 10.46 -2.79 1.93
CA HIS A 63 9.86 -3.94 2.59
C HIS A 63 10.32 -5.26 1.95
N THR A 64 10.86 -6.16 2.76
CA THR A 64 11.12 -7.54 2.35
C THR A 64 9.92 -8.43 2.66
N TRP A 65 9.43 -9.20 1.69
CA TRP A 65 8.27 -10.06 1.93
C TRP A 65 8.48 -11.01 3.12
N GLY A 66 7.44 -11.17 3.92
CA GLY A 66 7.45 -12.03 5.10
C GLY A 66 7.88 -11.31 6.38
N ASP A 67 8.53 -10.15 6.28
CA ASP A 67 8.84 -9.30 7.44
C ASP A 67 7.59 -8.51 7.90
N PRO A 68 7.58 -8.01 9.14
CA PRO A 68 6.53 -7.10 9.60
C PRO A 68 6.44 -5.87 8.71
N PHE A 69 5.24 -5.55 8.24
CA PHE A 69 5.02 -4.37 7.42
C PHE A 69 5.22 -3.10 8.27
N PRO A 70 5.97 -2.08 7.80
CA PRO A 70 6.30 -0.90 8.62
C PRO A 70 5.10 0.00 8.92
N VAL A 71 3.98 -0.21 8.22
CA VAL A 71 2.71 0.48 8.45
C VAL A 71 1.74 -0.49 9.12
N CYS A 72 1.47 -0.26 10.41
CA CYS A 72 0.59 -1.12 11.21
C CYS A 72 -0.89 -1.05 10.79
N THR A 73 -1.31 0.07 10.18
CA THR A 73 -2.70 0.29 9.75
C THR A 73 -2.73 0.73 8.29
N PRO A 74 -2.63 -0.21 7.34
CA PRO A 74 -2.72 0.09 5.91
C PRO A 74 -4.08 0.70 5.57
N ASN A 75 -4.11 1.91 5.01
CA ASN A 75 -5.34 2.65 4.71
C ASN A 75 -5.58 2.81 3.20
N TRP A 76 -5.20 1.82 2.42
CA TRP A 76 -5.14 1.89 0.97
C TRP A 76 -6.33 1.25 0.28
N ASP A 77 -6.90 1.94 -0.70
CA ASP A 77 -8.11 1.48 -1.40
C ASP A 77 -7.86 0.32 -2.39
N ILE A 78 -6.69 0.30 -3.03
CA ILE A 78 -6.29 -0.72 -4.01
C ILE A 78 -4.87 -1.17 -3.69
N VAL A 79 -4.60 -2.45 -3.96
CA VAL A 79 -3.27 -3.06 -3.95
C VAL A 79 -3.04 -3.62 -5.35
N ILE A 80 -2.10 -3.04 -6.11
CA ILE A 80 -1.77 -3.49 -7.47
C ILE A 80 -0.39 -4.13 -7.45
N ALA A 81 -0.31 -5.43 -7.70
CA ALA A 81 0.92 -6.16 -7.91
C ALA A 81 1.00 -6.63 -9.38
N SER A 82 2.14 -6.41 -10.03
CA SER A 82 2.36 -6.78 -11.43
C SER A 82 3.58 -7.69 -11.52
N ASP A 83 3.41 -8.87 -12.12
CA ASP A 83 4.48 -9.86 -12.37
C ASP A 83 5.19 -10.37 -11.10
N ILE A 84 4.45 -10.41 -9.99
CA ILE A 84 4.95 -10.74 -8.65
C ILE A 84 5.21 -12.25 -8.40
N LEU A 85 4.79 -13.12 -9.31
CA LEU A 85 4.82 -14.59 -9.13
C LEU A 85 6.08 -15.25 -9.69
N LEU A 86 7.15 -14.50 -9.96
CA LEU A 86 8.36 -15.05 -10.58
C LEU A 86 9.27 -15.82 -9.60
N TYR A 87 9.17 -15.55 -8.29
CA TYR A 87 10.02 -16.18 -7.27
C TYR A 87 9.26 -17.21 -6.43
N VAL A 88 9.17 -18.44 -6.94
CA VAL A 88 8.49 -19.56 -6.27
C VAL A 88 8.98 -19.80 -4.84
N LYS A 89 10.28 -19.61 -4.58
CA LYS A 89 10.87 -19.75 -3.24
C LYS A 89 10.33 -18.76 -2.21
N GLN A 90 9.76 -17.65 -2.66
CA GLN A 90 9.26 -16.58 -1.82
C GLN A 90 7.73 -16.57 -1.69
N TYR A 91 7.03 -17.57 -2.23
CA TYR A 91 5.56 -17.60 -2.19
C TYR A 91 5.00 -17.56 -0.77
N ASP A 92 5.59 -18.29 0.18
CA ASP A 92 5.13 -18.27 1.57
C ASP A 92 5.23 -16.85 2.17
N ASN A 93 6.32 -16.16 1.85
CA ASN A 93 6.57 -14.79 2.31
C ASN A 93 5.67 -13.77 1.62
N LEU A 94 5.42 -13.96 0.32
CA LEU A 94 4.47 -13.16 -0.45
C LEU A 94 3.04 -13.32 0.09
N VAL A 95 2.59 -14.56 0.30
CA VAL A 95 1.25 -14.87 0.84
C VAL A 95 1.08 -14.26 2.22
N LYS A 96 2.07 -14.35 3.11
CA LYS A 96 2.04 -13.69 4.43
C LYS A 96 1.83 -12.18 4.30
N THR A 97 2.60 -11.54 3.43
CA THR A 97 2.55 -10.08 3.21
C THR A 97 1.19 -9.66 2.65
N VAL A 98 0.72 -10.32 1.60
CA VAL A 98 -0.58 -10.03 0.98
C VAL A 98 -1.72 -10.30 1.96
N SER A 99 -1.63 -11.37 2.76
CA SER A 99 -2.64 -11.68 3.78
C SER A 99 -2.74 -10.58 4.83
N PHE A 100 -1.61 -10.04 5.31
CA PHE A 100 -1.59 -8.89 6.21
C PHE A 100 -2.30 -7.68 5.60
N LEU A 101 -1.95 -7.33 4.36
CA LEU A 101 -2.53 -6.17 3.67
C LEU A 101 -4.03 -6.30 3.44
N LEU A 102 -4.51 -7.51 3.11
CA LEU A 102 -5.93 -7.76 2.86
C LEU A 102 -6.75 -7.85 4.15
N ASN A 103 -6.18 -8.40 5.23
CA ASN A 103 -6.90 -8.57 6.50
C ASN A 103 -6.99 -7.25 7.28
N GLU A 104 -5.92 -6.45 7.32
CA GLU A 104 -5.92 -5.16 8.01
C GLU A 104 -6.70 -4.06 7.25
N TYR A 105 -6.99 -4.27 5.97
CA TYR A 105 -7.86 -3.38 5.17
C TYR A 105 -9.28 -3.26 5.74
N LYS A 106 -9.75 -4.22 6.56
CA LYS A 106 -11.14 -4.27 7.07
C LYS A 106 -11.25 -4.16 8.59
N GLN A 107 -11.11 -2.95 9.12
CA GLN A 107 -11.67 -2.55 10.43
C GLN A 107 -12.37 -1.18 10.38
N LYS A 108 -12.74 -0.66 9.20
CA LYS A 108 -13.39 0.66 9.08
C LYS A 108 -14.88 0.69 8.69
N ASP A 109 -15.50 -0.44 8.41
CA ASP A 109 -16.96 -0.52 8.23
C ASP A 109 -17.54 -1.67 9.06
N HIS A 110 -17.92 -1.35 10.31
CA HIS A 110 -19.22 -1.63 10.93
C HIS A 110 -19.18 -1.44 12.46
N LYS A 111 -18.68 -0.30 12.98
CA LYS A 111 -19.19 0.18 14.28
C LYS A 111 -20.51 0.90 14.00
N SER A 112 -21.57 0.08 13.89
CA SER A 112 -22.94 0.53 14.13
C SER A 112 -22.92 1.44 15.35
N GLY A 113 -23.37 2.68 15.18
CA GLY A 113 -23.66 3.55 16.31
C GLY A 113 -24.75 2.90 17.16
N CYS A 114 -24.35 2.13 18.17
CA CYS A 114 -25.23 1.76 19.25
C CYS A 114 -25.32 2.99 20.15
N ILE A 115 -26.35 3.81 19.91
CA ILE A 115 -26.79 4.81 20.88
C ILE A 115 -27.36 4.01 22.05
N THR A 116 -26.60 3.89 23.14
CA THR A 116 -27.15 3.48 24.43
C THR A 116 -28.01 4.63 24.97
N ILE A 117 -29.30 4.60 24.66
CA ILE A 117 -30.30 5.28 25.49
C ILE A 117 -30.24 4.59 26.85
N THR A 118 -29.68 5.26 27.85
CA THR A 118 -29.85 4.85 29.24
C THR A 118 -31.12 5.49 29.75
N ASP A 119 -32.21 4.73 29.68
CA ASP A 119 -33.32 4.89 30.59
C ASP A 119 -32.81 4.64 32.02
N LYS A 120 -32.89 5.66 32.87
CA LYS A 120 -33.06 5.46 34.31
C LYS A 120 -34.11 6.42 34.82
N SER A 121 -35.33 5.91 34.81
CA SER A 121 -36.32 6.17 35.85
C SER A 121 -35.71 5.93 37.24
N GLY A 122 -36.05 6.78 38.19
CA GLY A 122 -35.58 6.67 39.57
C GLY A 122 -36.00 7.86 40.43
N THR A 123 -37.29 7.92 40.76
CA THR A 123 -37.83 8.62 41.93
C THR A 123 -37.17 8.11 43.21
N PHE A 124 -36.74 9.02 44.09
CA PHE A 124 -37.13 9.15 45.50
C PHE A 124 -36.80 10.57 45.98
#